data_AF-A0A959NZ18-F1
#
_entry.id   AF-A0A959NZ18-F1
#
_cell.length_a   1.000
_cell.length_b   1.000
_cell.length_c   1.000
_cell.angle_alpha   90.00
_cell.angle_beta   90.00
_cell.angle_gamma   90.00
#
_symmetry.space_group_name_H-M   'P 1'
#
loop_
_entity.id
_entity.type
_entity.pdbx_description
1 polymer ?
#
loop_
_entity_poly.entity_id
_entity_poly.type
_entity_poly.pdbx_seq_one_letter_code
_entity_poly.pdbx_strand_id
1 'polypeptide(L)'
;MFSYKIKLISLSFCVLLVVIGCSNKSVDREYVEYVNPLIGTAPLNTISSVKHSINSENNSQVIPSVTSPFAMTNWTPQTQSVETKCIAPYYYIDSVLSGFRGTHWLSGSCTQDYGSFTLMPLLNTINLSPQNRGSKFSHDKELSSPYYYKVHLDSYNIDAEMTATARSGYLRFTFNNSDSGVIVI
;
A
#
# COMPACT_ATOMS: atom_id res chain seq x y z
N MET A 1 12.50 -51.41 -45.66
CA MET A 1 13.04 -50.05 -45.42
C MET A 1 12.01 -49.05 -44.84
N PHE A 2 10.69 -49.24 -45.04
CA PHE A 2 9.64 -48.32 -44.53
C PHE A 2 9.39 -48.39 -43.00
N SER A 3 9.48 -49.57 -42.38
CA SER A 3 9.16 -49.76 -40.95
C SER A 3 10.14 -49.06 -39.99
N TYR A 4 11.42 -48.94 -40.36
CA TYR A 4 12.43 -48.23 -39.57
C TYR A 4 12.20 -46.71 -39.53
N LYS A 5 11.71 -46.12 -40.63
CA LYS A 5 11.41 -44.68 -40.68
C LYS A 5 10.23 -44.30 -39.76
N ILE A 6 9.21 -45.16 -39.66
CA ILE A 6 8.05 -44.95 -38.78
C ILE A 6 8.44 -45.06 -37.30
N LYS A 7 9.31 -46.01 -36.95
CA LYS A 7 9.86 -46.11 -35.57
C LYS A 7 10.74 -44.92 -35.19
N LEU A 8 11.56 -44.40 -36.12
CA LEU A 8 12.36 -43.18 -35.87
C LEU A 8 11.50 -41.93 -35.67
N ILE A 9 10.43 -41.77 -36.46
CA ILE A 9 9.50 -40.63 -36.34
C ILE A 9 8.72 -40.70 -35.01
N SER A 10 8.26 -41.89 -34.62
CA SER A 10 7.59 -42.12 -33.33
C SER A 10 8.51 -41.84 -32.13
N LEU A 11 9.79 -42.25 -32.22
CA LEU A 11 10.77 -41.99 -31.16
C LEU A 11 11.11 -40.49 -31.06
N SER A 12 11.25 -39.80 -32.19
CA SER A 12 11.51 -38.36 -32.24
C SER A 12 10.33 -37.54 -31.70
N PHE A 13 9.09 -37.97 -31.95
CA PHE A 13 7.89 -37.32 -31.41
C PHE A 13 7.75 -37.52 -29.89
N CYS A 14 8.12 -38.71 -29.40
CA CYS A 14 8.14 -39.00 -27.97
C CYS A 14 9.20 -38.17 -27.22
N VAL A 15 10.39 -37.99 -27.82
CA VAL A 15 11.44 -37.12 -27.27
C VAL A 15 11.01 -35.65 -27.25
N LEU A 16 10.30 -35.18 -28.28
CA LEU A 16 9.78 -33.80 -28.32
C LEU A 16 8.72 -33.54 -27.23
N LEU A 17 7.84 -34.52 -26.94
CA LEU A 17 6.84 -34.45 -25.87
C LEU A 17 7.45 -34.42 -24.47
N VAL A 18 8.55 -35.16 -24.25
CA VAL A 18 9.27 -35.16 -22.95
C VAL A 18 9.97 -33.82 -22.69
N VAL A 19 10.51 -33.16 -23.73
CA VAL A 19 11.18 -31.86 -23.60
C VAL A 19 10.19 -30.74 -23.28
N ILE A 20 8.95 -30.80 -23.81
CA ILE A 20 7.89 -29.81 -23.51
C ILE A 20 7.33 -30.02 -22.08
N GLY A 21 7.30 -31.25 -21.58
CA GLY A 21 6.75 -31.60 -20.26
C GLY A 21 7.60 -31.20 -19.05
N CYS A 22 8.88 -30.85 -19.23
CA CYS A 22 9.80 -30.53 -18.12
C CYS A 22 9.92 -29.04 -17.77
N SER A 23 9.09 -28.16 -18.31
CA SER A 23 9.04 -26.76 -17.87
C SER A 23 8.07 -26.58 -16.69
N ASN A 24 8.38 -27.19 -15.55
CA ASN A 24 7.79 -26.75 -14.29
C ASN A 24 8.38 -25.37 -13.96
N LYS A 25 7.71 -24.29 -14.35
CA LYS A 25 7.94 -22.99 -13.71
C LYS A 25 7.50 -23.15 -12.26
N SER A 26 8.46 -23.38 -11.36
CA SER A 26 8.24 -23.16 -9.94
C SER A 26 7.83 -21.69 -9.80
N VAL A 27 6.57 -21.43 -9.50
CA VAL A 27 6.13 -20.10 -9.08
C VAL A 27 6.72 -19.90 -7.70
N ASP A 28 7.91 -19.32 -7.65
CA ASP A 28 8.53 -18.86 -6.41
C ASP A 28 7.69 -17.68 -5.94
N ARG A 29 6.67 -17.96 -5.12
CA ARG A 29 5.83 -16.89 -4.55
C ARG A 29 6.62 -16.22 -3.45
N GLU A 30 7.00 -14.97 -3.69
CA GLU A 30 7.61 -14.15 -2.66
C GLU A 30 6.62 -14.00 -1.49
N TYR A 31 7.07 -14.31 -0.27
CA TYR A 31 6.21 -14.25 0.92
C TYR A 31 5.55 -12.89 1.15
N VAL A 32 6.15 -11.83 0.57
CA VAL A 32 5.64 -10.47 0.64
C VAL A 32 4.27 -10.31 -0.02
N GLU A 33 3.92 -11.16 -1.00
CA GLU A 33 2.63 -11.14 -1.69
C GLU A 33 1.45 -11.48 -0.78
N TYR A 34 1.70 -12.21 0.33
CA TYR A 34 0.66 -12.55 1.30
C TYR A 34 0.39 -11.43 2.31
N VAL A 35 1.25 -10.41 2.36
CA VAL A 35 1.13 -9.34 3.34
C VAL A 35 0.18 -8.27 2.82
N ASN A 36 -0.94 -8.07 3.53
CA ASN A 36 -1.86 -6.98 3.29
C ASN A 36 -1.74 -5.93 4.42
N PRO A 37 -1.11 -4.77 4.17
CA PRO A 37 -0.93 -3.72 5.19
C PRO A 37 -2.23 -3.05 5.66
N LEU A 38 -3.35 -3.23 4.96
CA LEU A 38 -4.64 -2.64 5.31
C LEU A 38 -5.37 -3.43 6.39
N ILE A 39 -4.96 -4.66 6.71
CA ILE A 39 -5.57 -5.46 7.77
C ILE A 39 -5.39 -4.76 9.12
N GLY A 40 -6.50 -4.46 9.81
CA GLY A 40 -6.51 -3.75 11.10
C GLY A 40 -6.65 -2.23 11.00
N THR A 41 -6.78 -1.68 9.80
CA THR A 41 -7.05 -0.25 9.57
C THR A 41 -8.54 0.12 9.59
N ALA A 42 -9.42 -0.87 9.56
CA ALA A 42 -10.87 -0.72 9.68
C ALA A 42 -11.37 -1.12 11.08
N PRO A 43 -12.55 -0.62 11.50
CA PRO A 43 -13.19 -1.10 12.73
C PRO A 43 -13.49 -2.60 12.68
N LEU A 44 -13.44 -3.23 13.85
CA LEU A 44 -13.81 -4.63 14.03
C LEU A 44 -15.25 -4.90 13.54
N ASN A 45 -15.42 -5.91 12.68
CA ASN A 45 -16.72 -6.23 12.08
C ASN A 45 -17.19 -7.69 12.31
N THR A 46 -16.38 -8.54 12.96
CA THR A 46 -16.73 -9.94 13.21
C THR A 46 -17.42 -10.12 14.56
N ILE A 47 -18.31 -11.10 14.68
CA ILE A 47 -19.02 -11.41 15.93
C ILE A 47 -18.03 -11.68 17.07
N SER A 48 -16.96 -12.43 16.78
CA SER A 48 -15.94 -12.75 17.77
C SER A 48 -15.17 -11.50 18.20
N SER A 49 -14.71 -10.68 17.25
CA SER A 49 -13.96 -9.46 17.59
C SER A 49 -14.81 -8.46 18.38
N VAL A 50 -16.06 -8.25 17.99
CA VAL A 50 -16.98 -7.38 18.72
C VAL A 50 -17.22 -7.90 20.14
N LYS A 51 -17.40 -9.22 20.32
CA LYS A 51 -17.59 -9.83 21.65
C LYS A 51 -16.38 -9.66 22.58
N HIS A 52 -15.16 -9.74 22.04
CA HIS A 52 -13.94 -9.60 22.85
C HIS A 52 -13.51 -8.14 23.05
N SER A 53 -14.06 -7.20 22.27
CA SER A 53 -13.76 -5.77 22.35
C SER A 53 -14.85 -4.94 23.06
N ILE A 54 -15.77 -5.60 23.78
CA ILE A 54 -16.81 -4.92 24.56
C ILE A 54 -16.12 -4.04 25.63
N ASN A 55 -16.30 -2.72 25.52
CA ASN A 55 -15.67 -1.68 26.35
C ASN A 55 -14.17 -1.44 26.11
N SER A 56 -13.61 -1.89 24.99
CA SER A 56 -12.25 -1.55 24.57
C SER A 56 -12.24 -0.70 23.29
N GLU A 57 -11.05 -0.39 22.80
CA GLU A 57 -10.88 0.18 21.46
C GLU A 57 -11.42 -0.78 20.38
N ASN A 58 -12.11 -0.22 19.39
CA ASN A 58 -12.76 -0.94 18.29
C ASN A 58 -11.92 -0.95 17.01
N ASN A 59 -10.90 -0.10 16.92
CA ASN A 59 -9.94 -0.08 15.83
C ASN A 59 -8.66 -0.79 16.26
N SER A 60 -8.04 -1.60 15.41
CA SER A 60 -6.74 -2.19 15.78
C SER A 60 -5.60 -1.16 15.79
N GLN A 61 -5.85 0.08 15.34
CA GLN A 61 -4.87 1.19 15.31
C GLN A 61 -3.60 0.86 14.49
N VAL A 62 -3.75 -0.02 13.49
CA VAL A 62 -2.71 -0.35 12.51
C VAL A 62 -2.70 0.71 11.42
N ILE A 63 -1.52 0.98 10.86
CA ILE A 63 -1.35 1.84 9.68
C ILE A 63 -0.74 1.06 8.51
N PRO A 64 -1.14 1.35 7.26
CA PRO A 64 -0.58 0.72 6.07
C PRO A 64 0.77 1.35 5.73
N SER A 65 1.77 1.06 6.56
CA SER A 65 3.09 1.65 6.40
C SER A 65 3.91 0.96 5.31
N VAL A 66 4.57 1.78 4.49
CA VAL A 66 5.65 1.38 3.61
C VAL A 66 6.97 1.60 4.33
N THR A 67 7.71 0.51 4.54
CA THR A 67 8.93 0.56 5.35
C THR A 67 9.83 -0.66 5.18
N SER A 68 11.05 -0.57 5.69
CA SER A 68 11.91 -1.74 5.94
C SER A 68 11.63 -2.31 7.35
N PRO A 69 11.85 -3.61 7.59
CA PRO A 69 11.73 -4.17 8.94
C PRO A 69 12.54 -3.36 9.96
N PHE A 70 11.88 -2.92 11.03
CA PHE A 70 12.48 -2.11 12.12
C PHE A 70 13.09 -0.78 11.68
N ALA A 71 12.54 -0.16 10.63
CA ALA A 71 12.96 1.18 10.23
C ALA A 71 12.81 2.21 11.36
N MET A 72 13.68 3.21 11.32
CA MET A 72 13.60 4.38 12.18
C MET A 72 12.43 5.28 11.76
N THR A 73 12.20 5.45 10.46
CA THR A 73 11.13 6.30 9.92
C THR A 73 10.25 5.50 8.99
N ASN A 74 8.95 5.51 9.28
CA ASN A 74 7.93 4.82 8.53
C ASN A 74 7.18 5.82 7.65
N TRP A 75 6.68 5.39 6.50
CA TRP A 75 5.82 6.22 5.64
C TRP A 75 4.43 5.62 5.56
N THR A 76 3.38 6.45 5.67
CA THR A 76 1.98 6.00 5.60
C THR A 76 1.13 7.04 4.86
N PRO A 77 0.11 6.64 4.09
CA PRO A 77 -0.96 7.57 3.76
C PRO A 77 -1.61 8.06 5.06
N GLN A 78 -2.13 9.28 5.04
CA GLN A 78 -2.79 9.90 6.16
C GLN A 78 -4.20 10.34 5.74
N THR A 79 -5.22 9.83 6.41
CA THR A 79 -6.60 10.33 6.31
C THR A 79 -6.88 11.31 7.46
N GLN A 80 -6.37 11.01 8.65
CA GLN A 80 -6.51 11.85 9.84
C GLN A 80 -5.41 12.90 9.94
N SER A 81 -5.78 14.18 9.81
CA SER A 81 -4.82 15.29 9.79
C SER A 81 -4.24 15.69 11.15
N VAL A 82 -4.61 14.98 12.21
CA VAL A 82 -4.23 15.28 13.60
C VAL A 82 -3.16 14.32 14.11
N GLU A 83 -2.51 14.70 15.19
CA GLU A 83 -1.57 13.87 15.96
C GLU A 83 -2.10 13.70 17.38
N THR A 84 -3.37 13.29 17.49
CA THR A 84 -4.02 13.06 18.79
C THR A 84 -3.75 11.63 19.24
N LYS A 85 -3.50 11.48 20.54
CA LYS A 85 -3.31 10.16 21.16
C LYS A 85 -4.48 9.22 20.81
N CYS A 86 -4.16 7.97 20.47
CA CYS A 86 -5.13 6.94 20.10
C CYS A 86 -5.91 7.23 18.80
N ILE A 87 -5.46 8.19 17.98
CA ILE A 87 -5.98 8.40 16.63
C ILE A 87 -4.88 8.04 15.64
N ALA A 88 -5.01 6.88 14.99
CA ALA A 88 -4.09 6.49 13.93
C ALA A 88 -4.14 7.47 12.75
N PRO A 89 -3.01 7.70 12.06
CA PRO A 89 -2.96 8.54 10.86
C PRO A 89 -3.91 8.10 9.74
N TYR A 90 -4.30 6.83 9.68
CA TYR A 90 -5.09 6.25 8.59
C TYR A 90 -6.20 5.36 9.14
N TYR A 91 -7.41 5.53 8.60
CA TYR A 91 -8.52 4.60 8.77
C TYR A 91 -9.12 4.23 7.42
N TYR A 92 -9.42 2.94 7.23
CA TYR A 92 -10.00 2.42 5.99
C TYR A 92 -11.39 3.01 5.67
N ILE A 93 -12.14 3.44 6.68
CA ILE A 93 -13.49 3.99 6.46
C ILE A 93 -13.46 5.42 5.90
N ASP A 94 -12.31 6.08 5.96
CA ASP A 94 -12.16 7.46 5.51
C ASP A 94 -12.05 7.52 3.98
N SER A 95 -12.73 8.50 3.38
CA SER A 95 -12.74 8.71 1.92
C SER A 95 -11.87 9.88 1.46
N VAL A 96 -11.17 10.53 2.40
CA VAL A 96 -10.32 11.70 2.14
C VAL A 96 -8.92 11.45 2.68
N LEU A 97 -7.93 11.60 1.81
CA LEU A 97 -6.52 11.50 2.13
C LEU A 97 -5.93 12.92 2.22
N SER A 98 -5.35 13.26 3.36
CA SER A 98 -4.82 14.58 3.71
C SER A 98 -3.30 14.70 3.58
N GLY A 99 -2.61 13.60 3.24
CA GLY A 99 -1.22 13.60 2.78
C GLY A 99 -0.51 12.27 3.00
N PHE A 100 0.81 12.31 2.87
CA PHE A 100 1.75 11.21 3.08
C PHE A 100 2.66 11.58 4.25
N ARG A 101 2.51 10.85 5.36
CA ARG A 101 3.18 11.18 6.62
C ARG A 101 4.44 10.33 6.78
N GLY A 102 5.57 10.99 7.04
CA GLY A 102 6.70 10.36 7.71
C GLY A 102 6.39 10.29 9.20
N THR A 103 6.30 9.08 9.77
CA THR A 103 5.70 8.82 11.08
C THR A 103 6.57 7.91 11.95
N HIS A 104 6.39 8.01 13.27
CA HIS A 104 6.91 7.09 14.27
C HIS A 104 5.77 6.44 15.08
N TRP A 105 4.55 6.49 14.55
CA TRP A 105 3.39 5.83 15.13
C TRP A 105 3.68 4.34 15.35
N LEU A 106 3.50 3.89 16.58
CA LEU A 106 3.60 2.49 16.93
C LEU A 106 2.32 1.78 16.44
N SER A 107 2.40 1.17 15.26
CA SER A 107 1.28 0.44 14.64
C SER A 107 0.69 -0.59 15.61
N GLY A 108 -0.62 -0.53 15.84
CA GLY A 108 -1.29 -1.39 16.82
C GLY A 108 -1.41 -0.80 18.23
N SER A 109 -1.01 0.45 18.46
CA SER A 109 -0.96 1.06 19.79
C SER A 109 -1.96 2.21 19.97
N CYS A 110 -2.02 2.72 21.20
CA CYS A 110 -2.80 3.90 21.62
C CYS A 110 -1.86 5.03 22.07
N THR A 111 -0.73 5.21 21.38
CA THR A 111 0.22 6.29 21.69
C THR A 111 -0.06 7.54 20.87
N GLN A 112 0.71 8.60 21.11
CA GLN A 112 0.76 9.75 20.20
C GLN A 112 1.91 9.54 19.22
N ASP A 113 1.77 10.04 18.00
CA ASP A 113 2.89 10.14 17.05
C ASP A 113 3.91 11.19 17.53
N TYR A 114 5.11 11.19 16.96
CA TYR A 114 6.12 12.20 17.25
C TYR A 114 7.07 12.38 16.07
N GLY A 115 7.68 13.57 15.97
CA GLY A 115 8.69 13.86 14.94
C GLY A 115 8.18 13.63 13.51
N SER A 116 6.88 13.76 13.30
CA SER A 116 6.21 13.51 12.04
C SER A 116 6.08 14.78 11.20
N PHE A 117 6.01 14.59 9.89
CA PHE A 117 5.71 15.64 8.93
C PHE A 117 4.92 15.03 7.78
N THR A 118 4.20 15.86 7.02
CA THR A 118 3.26 15.38 6.00
C THR A 118 3.48 16.10 4.69
N LEU A 119 3.62 15.33 3.61
CA LEU A 119 3.69 15.87 2.25
C LEU A 119 2.32 15.71 1.57
N MET A 120 1.82 16.74 0.92
CA MET A 120 0.59 16.67 0.13
C MET A 120 0.79 17.35 -1.23
N PRO A 121 0.71 16.62 -2.36
CA PRO A 121 0.72 17.23 -3.67
C PRO A 121 -0.65 17.87 -3.96
N LEU A 122 -0.64 19.10 -4.46
CA LEU A 122 -1.85 19.83 -4.85
C LEU A 122 -1.72 20.33 -6.29
N LEU A 123 -2.86 20.40 -6.98
CA LEU A 123 -2.97 20.93 -8.33
C LEU A 123 -4.00 22.06 -8.36
N ASN A 124 -3.68 23.15 -9.07
CA ASN A 124 -4.52 24.35 -9.32
C ASN A 124 -4.93 25.18 -8.09
N THR A 125 -5.31 24.57 -6.97
CA THR A 125 -5.74 25.25 -5.75
C THR A 125 -4.82 24.92 -4.59
N ILE A 126 -4.18 25.96 -4.04
CA ILE A 126 -3.30 25.83 -2.89
C ILE A 126 -4.13 26.00 -1.62
N ASN A 127 -4.16 24.96 -0.79
CA ASN A 127 -4.72 25.03 0.55
C ASN A 127 -3.68 24.55 1.56
N LEU A 128 -3.29 25.44 2.48
CA LEU A 128 -2.28 25.12 3.48
C LEU A 128 -2.88 24.44 4.71
N SER A 129 -4.19 24.56 4.92
CA SER A 129 -4.89 23.95 6.07
C SER A 129 -4.93 22.42 5.90
N PRO A 130 -4.41 21.66 6.89
CA PRO A 130 -4.43 20.19 6.85
C PRO A 130 -5.83 19.58 6.69
N GLN A 131 -6.86 20.25 7.21
CA GLN A 131 -8.25 19.80 7.17
C GLN A 131 -8.90 20.01 5.79
N ASN A 132 -8.43 21.01 5.03
CA ASN A 132 -9.08 21.46 3.81
C ASN A 132 -8.29 21.16 2.53
N ARG A 133 -7.08 20.58 2.66
CA ARG A 133 -6.20 20.20 1.53
C ARG A 133 -6.35 18.73 1.09
N GLY A 134 -7.28 18.00 1.69
CA GLY A 134 -7.45 16.58 1.42
C GLY A 134 -8.03 16.30 0.05
N SER A 135 -7.61 15.19 -0.56
CA SER A 135 -8.21 14.66 -1.78
C SER A 135 -9.14 13.52 -1.49
N LYS A 136 -10.23 13.41 -2.23
CA LYS A 136 -10.97 12.16 -2.31
C LYS A 136 -10.07 11.07 -2.90
N PHE A 137 -10.27 9.84 -2.44
CA PHE A 137 -9.64 8.65 -3.01
C PHE A 137 -10.59 7.46 -2.82
N SER A 138 -10.26 6.34 -3.46
CA SER A 138 -10.98 5.07 -3.32
C SER A 138 -9.99 3.91 -3.23
N HIS A 139 -10.35 2.87 -2.48
CA HIS A 139 -9.53 1.67 -2.36
C HIS A 139 -9.38 0.92 -3.70
N ASP A 140 -10.32 1.08 -4.63
CA ASP A 140 -10.22 0.53 -6.00
C ASP A 140 -9.03 1.11 -6.78
N LYS A 141 -8.59 2.33 -6.40
CA LYS A 141 -7.42 3.02 -6.97
C LYS A 141 -6.29 3.14 -5.94
N GLU A 142 -6.29 2.29 -4.91
CA GLU A 142 -5.26 2.21 -3.89
C GLU A 142 -4.55 0.86 -3.98
N LEU A 143 -3.23 0.89 -3.99
CA LEU A 143 -2.38 -0.28 -3.89
C LEU A 143 -1.51 -0.12 -2.65
N SER A 144 -1.56 -1.12 -1.77
CA SER A 144 -0.78 -1.13 -0.53
C SER A 144 0.01 -2.42 -0.40
N SER A 145 1.32 -2.29 -0.26
CA SER A 145 2.26 -3.38 0.02
C SER A 145 3.31 -2.90 1.04
N PRO A 146 4.02 -3.80 1.73
CA PRO A 146 5.01 -3.41 2.73
C PRO A 146 6.15 -2.52 2.21
N TYR A 147 6.45 -2.58 0.91
CA TYR A 147 7.58 -1.88 0.28
C TYR A 147 7.15 -0.80 -0.72
N TYR A 148 5.86 -0.71 -1.05
CA TYR A 148 5.34 0.22 -2.04
C TYR A 148 3.86 0.52 -1.81
N TYR A 149 3.52 1.81 -1.91
CA TYR A 149 2.14 2.28 -1.86
C TYR A 149 1.86 3.19 -3.05
N LYS A 150 0.67 3.09 -3.60
CA LYS A 150 0.17 3.95 -4.68
C LYS A 150 -1.29 4.29 -4.46
N VAL A 151 -1.66 5.53 -4.72
CA VAL A 151 -3.06 5.96 -4.70
C VAL A 151 -3.30 7.03 -5.75
N HIS A 152 -4.50 7.02 -6.32
CA HIS A 152 -4.99 8.11 -7.15
C HIS A 152 -5.76 9.13 -6.30
N LEU A 153 -5.35 10.40 -6.37
CA LEU A 153 -5.97 11.52 -5.68
C LEU A 153 -7.02 12.16 -6.60
N ASP A 154 -8.28 11.72 -6.49
CA ASP A 154 -9.37 12.09 -7.40
C ASP A 154 -9.61 13.62 -7.44
N SER A 155 -9.49 14.33 -6.33
CA SER A 155 -9.76 15.78 -6.27
C SER A 155 -8.73 16.60 -7.04
N TYR A 156 -7.49 16.12 -7.14
CA TYR A 156 -6.39 16.84 -7.79
C TYR A 156 -5.94 16.17 -9.09
N ASN A 157 -6.46 14.98 -9.42
CA ASN A 157 -6.05 14.17 -10.55
C ASN A 157 -4.52 13.92 -10.56
N ILE A 158 -4.00 13.46 -9.42
CA ILE A 158 -2.58 13.18 -9.20
C ILE A 158 -2.44 11.71 -8.80
N ASP A 159 -1.53 10.99 -9.46
CA ASP A 159 -1.08 9.69 -8.96
C ASP A 159 0.08 9.89 -8.00
N ALA A 160 -0.06 9.37 -6.78
CA ALA A 160 0.94 9.46 -5.74
C ALA A 160 1.47 8.07 -5.41
N GLU A 161 2.78 7.95 -5.35
CA GLU A 161 3.48 6.69 -5.12
C GLU A 161 4.56 6.92 -4.07
N MET A 162 4.77 5.95 -3.17
CA MET A 162 5.83 6.04 -2.18
C MET A 162 6.49 4.69 -1.90
N THR A 163 7.80 4.76 -1.63
CA THR A 163 8.61 3.66 -1.11
C THR A 163 9.55 4.19 -0.03
N ALA A 164 10.11 3.31 0.80
CA ALA A 164 10.93 3.72 1.93
C ALA A 164 12.05 2.72 2.25
N THR A 165 13.10 3.25 2.86
CA THR A 165 14.20 2.53 3.48
C THR A 165 14.17 2.78 4.99
N ALA A 166 15.17 2.28 5.74
CA ALA A 166 15.22 2.42 7.19
C ALA A 166 15.10 3.87 7.73
N ARG A 167 15.48 4.91 6.95
CA ARG A 167 15.50 6.31 7.42
C ARG A 167 15.04 7.33 6.37
N SER A 168 14.63 6.90 5.19
CA SER A 168 14.35 7.79 4.06
C SER A 168 13.17 7.26 3.25
N GLY A 169 12.32 8.17 2.80
CA GLY A 169 11.24 7.88 1.86
C GLY A 169 11.54 8.47 0.49
N TYR A 170 11.01 7.84 -0.54
CA TYR A 170 10.99 8.35 -1.90
C TYR A 170 9.54 8.43 -2.37
N LEU A 171 9.09 9.63 -2.71
CA LEU A 171 7.73 9.91 -3.15
C LEU A 171 7.77 10.39 -4.60
N ARG A 172 6.88 9.84 -5.42
CA ARG A 172 6.70 10.24 -6.82
C ARG A 172 5.26 10.69 -7.02
N PHE A 173 5.10 11.90 -7.54
CA PHE A 173 3.81 12.49 -7.85
C PHE A 173 3.71 12.72 -9.36
N THR A 174 2.70 12.12 -9.98
CA THR A 174 2.40 12.29 -11.41
C THR A 174 1.20 13.21 -11.54
N PHE A 175 1.42 14.42 -12.06
CA PHE A 175 0.38 15.40 -12.27
C PHE A 175 -0.22 15.21 -13.67
N ASN A 176 -1.41 14.61 -13.76
CA ASN A 176 -1.93 14.10 -15.03
C ASN A 176 -2.49 15.18 -15.98
N ASN A 177 -2.64 16.43 -15.54
CA ASN A 177 -3.09 17.57 -16.34
C ASN A 177 -2.63 18.89 -15.71
N SER A 178 -1.34 19.27 -15.78
CA SER A 178 -0.84 20.45 -15.06
C SER A 178 -0.16 21.53 -15.90
N ASP A 179 -0.56 22.77 -15.64
CA ASP A 179 0.26 23.97 -15.91
C ASP A 179 1.09 24.38 -14.68
N SER A 180 0.65 24.01 -13.46
CA SER A 180 1.36 24.29 -12.20
C SER A 180 0.96 23.31 -11.10
N GLY A 181 1.93 22.57 -10.57
CA GLY A 181 1.79 21.65 -9.43
C GLY A 181 2.62 22.11 -8.23
N VAL A 182 2.11 21.90 -7.02
CA VAL A 182 2.82 22.25 -5.78
C VAL A 182 2.84 21.07 -4.82
N ILE A 183 3.84 21.03 -3.94
CA ILE A 183 3.92 20.09 -2.82
C ILE A 183 3.89 20.91 -1.53
N VAL A 184 2.88 20.67 -0.70
CA VAL A 184 2.75 21.27 0.63
C VAL A 184 3.42 20.35 1.65
N ILE A 185 4.12 20.95 2.61
CA ILE A 185 4.82 20.31 3.72
C ILE A 185 4.22 20.82 5.03
#